data_AF-A0A5K3ERI5-F1
#
_entry.id   AF-A0A5K3ERI5-F1
#
_cell.length_a   1.000
_cell.length_b   1.000
_cell.length_c   1.000
_cell.angle_alpha   90.00
_cell.angle_beta   90.00
_cell.angle_gamma   90.00
#
_symmetry.space_group_name_H-M   'P 1'
#
loop_
_entity.id
_entity.type
_entity.pdbx_description
1 polymer ?
#
loop_
_entity_poly.entity_id
_entity_poly.type
_entity_poly.pdbx_seq_one_letter_code
_entity_poly.pdbx_strand_id
1 'polypeptide(L)'
;MYLSCTSGKPLLDKWKNVSSVLEDLAGQYFTPHRTHEPIAIKLHLIGASVKRAGEFVEKEINDEDKKANNVIVLEPLIKHFLRGTDPHGLPKGQEVFLRKSLVSFGHTESTLWRQTVTQVGSVEPGEAPTALSILENCINGLSPFSRSCPREGVISEPCATCSDMAGYSAAVSVKWCSRCHEVAYCSVACQKMHWFTHKKYCPILQEHHKSVSESGAKKDKPSSEEISKIQEEVTEFLQQQKLHGV
;
A
#
# COMPACT_ATOMS: atom_id res chain seq x y z
N MET A 1 0.72 4.86 12.82
CA MET A 1 0.52 6.32 12.96
C MET A 1 -0.75 6.65 13.72
N TYR A 2 -1.94 6.28 13.22
CA TYR A 2 -3.20 6.56 13.92
C TYR A 2 -3.25 6.04 15.37
N LEU A 3 -2.86 4.79 15.61
CA LEU A 3 -2.83 4.22 16.98
C LEU A 3 -1.88 4.93 17.94
N SER A 4 -0.93 5.72 17.42
CA SER A 4 0.00 6.54 18.22
C SER A 4 -0.57 7.90 18.60
N CYS A 5 -1.73 8.31 18.05
CA CYS A 5 -2.34 9.60 18.34
C CYS A 5 -3.29 9.50 19.55
N THR A 6 -3.71 10.66 20.08
CA THR A 6 -4.63 10.74 21.20
C THR A 6 -5.96 10.03 20.93
N SER A 7 -6.47 10.12 19.70
CA SER A 7 -7.70 9.42 19.29
C SER A 7 -7.54 7.91 19.15
N GLY A 8 -6.34 7.44 18.81
CA GLY A 8 -6.04 6.01 18.65
C GLY A 8 -5.68 5.31 19.96
N LYS A 9 -5.20 6.06 20.97
CA LYS A 9 -4.79 5.52 22.28
C LYS A 9 -5.86 4.66 22.95
N PRO A 10 -7.16 5.05 23.04
CA PRO A 10 -8.19 4.22 23.66
C PRO A 10 -8.39 2.85 22.96
N LEU A 11 -8.20 2.78 21.64
CA LEU A 11 -8.28 1.53 20.89
C LEU A 11 -7.10 0.62 21.21
N LEU A 12 -5.92 1.20 21.39
CA LEU A 12 -4.71 0.48 21.75
C LEU A 12 -4.73 -0.01 23.20
N ASP A 13 -5.27 0.78 24.12
CA ASP A 13 -5.43 0.40 25.53
C ASP A 13 -6.35 -0.82 25.69
N LYS A 14 -7.36 -0.96 24.81
CA LYS A 14 -8.29 -2.10 24.77
C LYS A 14 -8.06 -3.02 23.56
N TRP A 15 -6.82 -3.12 23.08
CA TRP A 15 -6.51 -3.78 21.81
C TRP A 15 -7.03 -5.22 21.72
N LYS A 16 -7.02 -6.01 22.80
CA LYS A 16 -7.52 -7.40 22.80
C LYS A 16 -9.00 -7.46 22.42
N ASN A 17 -9.81 -6.58 23.02
CA ASN A 17 -11.23 -6.49 22.73
C ASN A 17 -11.46 -5.97 21.31
N VAL A 18 -10.70 -4.95 20.89
CA VAL A 18 -10.80 -4.40 19.53
C VAL A 18 -10.45 -5.46 18.48
N SER A 19 -9.37 -6.23 18.68
CA SER A 19 -8.99 -7.31 17.79
C SER A 19 -10.06 -8.41 17.73
N SER A 20 -10.61 -8.83 18.88
CA SER A 20 -11.71 -9.81 18.92
C SER A 20 -12.93 -9.33 18.13
N VAL A 21 -13.35 -8.08 18.32
CA VAL A 21 -14.50 -7.52 17.58
C VAL A 21 -14.24 -7.46 16.09
N LEU A 22 -13.01 -7.12 15.67
CA LEU A 22 -12.65 -7.09 14.24
C LEU A 22 -12.62 -8.48 13.61
N GLU A 23 -12.17 -9.49 14.35
CA GLU A 23 -12.22 -10.90 13.94
C GLU A 23 -13.68 -11.39 13.81
N ASP A 24 -14.53 -11.09 14.79
CA ASP A 24 -15.97 -11.41 14.75
C ASP A 24 -16.68 -10.74 13.56
N LEU A 25 -16.37 -9.45 13.32
CA LEU A 25 -16.91 -8.71 12.18
C LEU A 25 -16.43 -9.31 10.85
N ALA A 26 -15.16 -9.70 10.74
CA ALA A 26 -14.65 -10.34 9.53
C ALA A 26 -15.44 -11.63 9.23
N GLY A 27 -15.75 -12.44 10.24
CA GLY A 27 -16.59 -13.63 10.12
C GLY A 27 -18.02 -13.35 9.68
N GLN A 28 -18.63 -12.25 10.14
CA GLN A 28 -19.98 -11.85 9.71
C GLN A 28 -20.08 -11.50 8.22
N TYR A 29 -18.99 -11.01 7.63
CA TYR A 29 -18.89 -10.74 6.18
C TYR A 29 -18.50 -11.98 5.36
N PHE A 30 -18.48 -13.15 5.98
CA PHE A 30 -18.12 -14.40 5.36
C PHE A 30 -19.17 -15.49 5.65
N THR A 31 -20.43 -15.19 5.32
CA THR A 31 -21.56 -16.11 5.48
C THR A 31 -22.21 -16.40 4.12
N PRO A 32 -22.85 -17.57 3.89
CA PRO A 32 -23.43 -17.92 2.59
C PRO A 32 -24.38 -16.87 1.99
N HIS A 33 -25.07 -16.10 2.84
CA HIS A 33 -26.01 -15.07 2.43
C HIS A 33 -25.40 -13.67 2.34
N ARG A 34 -24.16 -13.47 2.82
CA ARG A 34 -23.50 -12.16 2.91
C ARG A 34 -21.97 -12.32 2.85
N THR A 35 -21.47 -12.74 1.70
CA THR A 35 -20.02 -12.82 1.44
C THR A 35 -19.52 -11.52 0.83
N HIS A 36 -18.68 -10.79 1.57
CA HIS A 36 -17.94 -9.64 1.07
C HIS A 36 -16.44 -9.84 1.35
N GLU A 37 -15.79 -10.67 0.53
CA GLU A 37 -14.38 -11.05 0.70
C GLU A 37 -13.45 -9.83 0.90
N PRO A 38 -13.54 -8.73 0.12
CA PRO A 38 -12.67 -7.57 0.32
C PRO A 38 -12.83 -6.92 1.70
N ILE A 39 -14.05 -6.87 2.24
CA ILE A 39 -14.33 -6.28 3.55
C ILE A 39 -13.79 -7.18 4.65
N ALA A 40 -14.03 -8.50 4.57
CA ALA A 40 -13.52 -9.46 5.53
C ALA A 40 -11.99 -9.44 5.61
N ILE A 41 -11.30 -9.41 4.47
CA ILE A 41 -9.83 -9.32 4.42
C ILE A 41 -9.34 -7.99 5.01
N LYS A 42 -9.98 -6.86 4.67
CA LYS A 42 -9.63 -5.54 5.25
C LYS A 42 -9.78 -5.53 6.77
N LEU A 43 -10.89 -6.04 7.30
CA LEU A 43 -11.14 -6.12 8.74
C LEU A 43 -10.10 -6.99 9.45
N HIS A 44 -9.77 -8.15 8.87
CA HIS A 44 -8.71 -9.02 9.37
C HIS A 44 -7.35 -8.32 9.42
N LEU A 45 -6.96 -7.62 8.36
CA LEU A 45 -5.68 -6.89 8.31
C LEU A 45 -5.63 -5.72 9.31
N ILE A 46 -6.74 -5.02 9.52
CA ILE A 46 -6.86 -4.00 10.57
C ILE A 46 -6.73 -4.65 11.95
N GLY A 47 -7.42 -5.77 12.18
CA GLY A 47 -7.35 -6.54 13.42
C GLY A 47 -5.93 -7.00 13.74
N ALA A 48 -5.22 -7.54 12.75
CA ALA A 48 -3.82 -7.94 12.85
C ALA A 48 -2.89 -6.75 13.16
N SER A 49 -3.17 -5.58 12.58
CA SER A 49 -2.40 -4.35 12.81
C SER A 49 -2.57 -3.83 14.24
N VAL A 50 -3.81 -3.80 14.74
CA VAL A 50 -4.13 -3.44 16.13
C VAL A 50 -3.49 -4.43 17.10
N LYS A 51 -3.63 -5.74 16.84
CA LYS A 51 -3.01 -6.81 17.63
C LYS A 51 -1.50 -6.64 17.72
N ARG A 52 -0.84 -6.41 16.58
CA ARG A 52 0.62 -6.23 16.55
C ARG A 52 1.08 -4.99 17.31
N ALA A 53 0.34 -3.89 17.23
CA ALA A 53 0.63 -2.70 18.01
C ALA A 53 0.43 -2.96 19.51
N GLY A 54 -0.64 -3.65 19.89
CA GLY A 54 -0.92 -4.03 21.29
C GLY A 54 0.13 -4.94 21.89
N GLU A 55 0.54 -5.98 21.18
CA GLU A 55 1.63 -6.88 21.58
C GLU A 55 2.97 -6.14 21.78
N PHE A 56 3.24 -5.13 20.95
CA PHE A 56 4.42 -4.29 21.08
C PHE A 56 4.37 -3.47 22.38
N VAL A 57 3.23 -2.85 22.65
CA VAL A 57 3.02 -2.05 23.87
C VAL A 57 3.10 -2.90 25.13
N GLU A 58 2.47 -4.08 25.16
CA GLU A 58 2.57 -4.98 26.32
C GLU A 58 4.01 -5.38 26.63
N LYS A 59 4.84 -5.61 25.59
CA LYS A 59 6.26 -5.92 25.77
C LYS A 59 7.06 -4.75 26.32
N GLU A 60 6.80 -3.53 25.85
CA GLU A 60 7.50 -2.32 26.31
C GLU A 60 7.06 -1.89 27.73
N ILE A 61 5.82 -2.16 28.16
CA ILE A 61 5.34 -1.86 29.52
C ILE A 61 5.96 -2.79 30.58
N ASN A 62 6.29 -4.02 30.18
CA ASN A 62 6.95 -4.99 31.04
C ASN A 62 8.45 -4.66 31.25
N ASP A 63 8.97 -3.66 30.54
CA ASP A 63 10.32 -3.10 30.71
C ASP A 63 10.25 -1.99 31.77
N GLU A 64 10.75 -2.26 32.99
CA GLU A 64 10.51 -1.43 34.18
C GLU A 64 10.99 0.04 34.04
N ASP A 65 11.98 0.29 33.18
CA ASP A 65 12.61 1.60 32.97
C ASP A 65 11.73 2.62 32.24
N LYS A 66 10.67 2.21 31.52
CA LYS A 66 9.87 3.10 30.64
C LYS A 66 8.51 3.51 31.21
N LYS A 67 8.13 3.03 32.40
CA LYS A 67 6.84 3.33 33.05
C LYS A 67 6.62 4.81 33.38
N ALA A 68 7.68 5.61 33.51
CA ALA A 68 7.59 6.96 34.07
C ALA A 68 6.97 8.03 33.15
N ASN A 69 6.94 7.84 31.82
CA ASN A 69 6.60 8.93 30.89
C ASN A 69 5.20 8.88 30.26
N ASN A 70 4.41 7.82 30.43
CA ASN A 70 3.00 7.71 29.98
C ASN A 70 2.68 8.07 28.50
N VAL A 71 3.71 8.28 27.67
CA VAL A 71 3.61 8.52 26.24
C VAL A 71 3.86 7.20 25.52
N ILE A 72 2.81 6.64 24.92
CA ILE A 72 2.92 5.44 24.09
C ILE A 72 3.51 5.85 22.74
N VAL A 73 4.74 5.41 22.46
CA VAL A 73 5.44 5.75 21.22
C VAL A 73 5.62 4.48 20.38
N LEU A 74 4.75 4.30 19.37
CA LEU A 74 4.92 3.21 18.39
C LEU A 74 6.03 3.49 17.36
N GLU A 75 6.80 4.58 17.51
CA GLU A 75 7.85 4.96 16.56
C GLU A 75 8.86 3.82 16.30
N PRO A 76 9.35 3.04 17.29
CA PRO A 76 10.25 1.93 17.02
C PRO A 76 9.60 0.84 16.15
N LEU A 77 8.33 0.52 16.41
CA LEU A 77 7.56 -0.44 15.61
C LEU A 77 7.35 0.08 14.18
N ILE A 78 7.02 1.36 14.01
CA ILE A 78 6.86 1.98 12.69
C ILE A 78 8.18 1.97 11.92
N LYS A 79 9.29 2.33 12.57
CA LYS A 79 10.65 2.25 11.98
C LYS A 79 11.03 0.81 11.64
N HIS A 80 10.58 -0.18 12.39
CA HIS A 80 10.79 -1.58 12.05
C HIS A 80 10.07 -1.94 10.74
N PHE A 81 8.82 -1.50 10.55
CA PHE A 81 8.08 -1.71 9.30
C PHE A 81 8.67 -0.96 8.11
N LEU A 82 9.06 0.30 8.29
CA LEU A 82 9.60 1.14 7.23
C LEU A 82 11.04 0.81 6.85
N ARG A 83 11.72 -0.08 7.58
CA ARG A 83 13.14 -0.36 7.32
C ARG A 83 13.30 -0.99 5.93
N GLY A 84 13.97 -0.25 5.05
CA GLY A 84 14.28 -0.68 3.70
C GLY A 84 15.38 -1.74 3.65
N THR A 85 15.30 -2.61 2.66
CA THR A 85 16.36 -3.59 2.34
C THR A 85 16.98 -3.34 0.99
N ASP A 86 18.23 -3.75 0.83
CA ASP A 86 18.93 -3.65 -0.46
C ASP A 86 18.29 -4.56 -1.51
N PRO A 87 18.37 -4.20 -2.81
CA PRO A 87 19.01 -2.99 -3.34
C PRO A 87 18.11 -1.74 -3.38
N HIS A 88 16.79 -1.90 -3.38
CA HIS A 88 15.85 -0.81 -3.70
C HIS A 88 15.22 -0.10 -2.50
N GLY A 89 15.52 -0.53 -1.28
CA GLY A 89 15.02 0.08 -0.05
C GLY A 89 13.57 -0.28 0.28
N LEU A 90 13.06 -1.40 -0.24
CA LEU A 90 11.69 -1.85 0.00
C LEU A 90 11.46 -2.31 1.46
N PRO A 91 10.27 -2.06 2.04
CA PRO A 91 10.03 -2.23 3.48
C PRO A 91 9.84 -3.70 3.89
N LYS A 92 10.93 -4.44 4.13
CA LYS A 92 10.89 -5.87 4.49
C LYS A 92 10.11 -6.15 5.79
N GLY A 93 10.15 -5.24 6.77
CA GLY A 93 9.40 -5.41 8.02
C GLY A 93 7.89 -5.42 7.80
N GLN A 94 7.40 -4.50 6.96
CA GLN A 94 5.99 -4.46 6.54
C GLN A 94 5.63 -5.72 5.74
N GLU A 95 6.50 -6.13 4.83
CA GLU A 95 6.32 -7.29 3.96
C GLU A 95 6.11 -8.58 4.76
N VAL A 96 6.99 -8.86 5.72
CA VAL A 96 6.90 -10.03 6.61
C VAL A 96 5.63 -9.99 7.45
N PHE A 97 5.26 -8.82 7.96
CA PHE A 97 4.03 -8.65 8.73
C PHE A 97 2.78 -8.94 7.89
N LEU A 98 2.68 -8.38 6.68
CA LEU A 98 1.53 -8.59 5.80
C LEU A 98 1.41 -10.07 5.39
N ARG A 99 2.52 -10.73 5.04
CA ARG A 99 2.55 -12.17 4.71
C ARG A 99 2.01 -13.02 5.85
N LYS A 100 2.51 -12.78 7.08
CA LYS A 100 2.01 -13.48 8.27
C LYS A 100 0.52 -13.22 8.51
N SER A 101 0.10 -11.96 8.35
CA SER A 101 -1.30 -11.56 8.54
C SER A 101 -2.21 -12.26 7.54
N LEU A 102 -1.84 -12.30 6.26
CA LEU A 102 -2.61 -13.00 5.22
C LEU A 102 -2.75 -14.49 5.52
N VAL A 103 -1.67 -15.18 5.90
CA VAL A 103 -1.74 -16.63 6.21
C VAL A 103 -2.63 -16.92 7.42
N SER A 104 -2.75 -15.98 8.37
CA SER A 104 -3.62 -16.14 9.55
C SER A 104 -5.11 -15.87 9.29
N PHE A 105 -5.51 -15.58 8.04
CA PHE A 105 -6.91 -15.34 7.71
C PHE A 105 -7.74 -16.63 7.84
N GLY A 106 -8.86 -16.55 8.57
CA GLY A 106 -9.66 -17.72 8.93
C GLY A 106 -10.51 -18.34 7.81
N HIS A 107 -10.61 -17.70 6.65
CA HIS A 107 -11.50 -18.11 5.55
C HIS A 107 -10.72 -18.53 4.31
N THR A 108 -10.18 -19.75 4.34
CA THR A 108 -9.34 -20.30 3.26
C THR A 108 -10.09 -20.55 1.94
N GLU A 109 -11.41 -20.65 2.01
CA GLU A 109 -12.34 -20.77 0.90
C GLU A 109 -12.43 -19.49 0.05
N SER A 110 -12.04 -18.34 0.61
CA SER A 110 -11.99 -17.06 -0.11
C SER A 110 -11.16 -17.17 -1.38
N THR A 111 -11.77 -16.84 -2.51
CA THR A 111 -11.12 -16.85 -3.82
C THR A 111 -10.10 -15.71 -3.94
N LEU A 112 -10.49 -14.52 -3.46
CA LEU A 112 -9.64 -13.34 -3.42
C LEU A 112 -8.40 -13.56 -2.53
N TRP A 113 -8.59 -14.14 -1.35
CA TRP A 113 -7.48 -14.48 -0.46
C TRP A 113 -6.54 -15.51 -1.10
N ARG A 114 -7.08 -16.60 -1.67
CA ARG A 114 -6.25 -17.62 -2.35
C ARG A 114 -5.41 -17.02 -3.47
N GLN A 115 -6.02 -16.17 -4.30
CA GLN A 115 -5.31 -15.46 -5.36
C GLN A 115 -4.22 -14.54 -4.80
N THR A 116 -4.53 -13.78 -3.75
CA THR A 116 -3.60 -12.85 -3.10
C THR A 116 -2.40 -13.60 -2.50
N VAL A 117 -2.64 -14.63 -1.69
CA VAL A 117 -1.58 -15.42 -1.04
C VAL A 117 -0.72 -16.15 -2.07
N THR A 118 -1.31 -16.66 -3.15
CA THR A 118 -0.55 -17.29 -4.24
C THR A 118 0.40 -16.30 -4.91
N GLN A 119 -0.09 -15.09 -5.26
CA GLN A 119 0.76 -14.06 -5.85
C GLN A 119 1.86 -13.60 -4.89
N VAL A 120 1.50 -13.30 -3.64
CA VAL A 120 2.50 -12.91 -2.61
C VAL A 120 3.54 -14.01 -2.41
N GLY A 121 3.13 -15.28 -2.39
CA GLY A 121 4.02 -16.43 -2.25
C GLY A 121 5.02 -16.61 -3.40
N SER A 122 4.73 -16.09 -4.59
CA SER A 122 5.62 -16.14 -5.75
C SER A 122 6.75 -15.11 -5.74
N VAL A 123 6.74 -14.16 -4.79
CA VAL A 123 7.72 -13.09 -4.67
C VAL A 123 8.44 -13.20 -3.32
N GLU A 124 9.76 -13.00 -3.31
CA GLU A 124 10.55 -13.02 -2.08
C GLU A 124 10.34 -11.75 -1.22
N PRO A 125 10.40 -11.83 0.12
CA PRO A 125 10.22 -10.65 0.97
C PRO A 125 11.33 -9.61 0.78
N GLY A 126 10.95 -8.41 0.32
CA GLY A 126 11.87 -7.30 0.04
C GLY A 126 12.10 -7.05 -1.45
N GLU A 127 11.47 -7.84 -2.32
CA GLU A 127 11.45 -7.66 -3.77
C GLU A 127 10.15 -6.99 -4.25
N ALA A 128 10.19 -6.45 -5.48
CA ALA A 128 9.00 -5.93 -6.14
C ALA A 128 8.31 -7.03 -6.98
N PRO A 129 6.97 -7.05 -7.07
CA PRO A 129 6.01 -6.21 -6.35
C PRO A 129 5.89 -6.58 -4.86
N THR A 130 5.73 -5.58 -3.99
CA THR A 130 5.54 -5.79 -2.54
C THR A 130 4.19 -6.46 -2.24
N ALA A 131 4.08 -7.17 -1.12
CA ALA A 131 2.81 -7.74 -0.65
C ALA A 131 1.72 -6.69 -0.50
N LEU A 132 2.06 -5.47 -0.08
CA LEU A 132 1.09 -4.36 -0.03
C LEU A 132 0.55 -4.03 -1.42
N SER A 133 1.43 -3.90 -2.42
CA SER A 133 1.02 -3.59 -3.79
C SER A 133 0.17 -4.70 -4.42
N ILE A 134 0.53 -5.97 -4.18
CA ILE A 134 -0.26 -7.13 -4.63
C ILE A 134 -1.63 -7.10 -3.98
N LEU A 135 -1.70 -6.89 -2.66
CA LEU A 135 -2.94 -6.83 -1.89
C LEU A 135 -3.84 -5.68 -2.36
N GLU A 136 -3.29 -4.49 -2.55
CA GLU A 136 -4.03 -3.33 -3.06
C GLU A 136 -4.61 -3.59 -4.45
N ASN A 137 -3.83 -4.20 -5.34
CA ASN A 137 -4.26 -4.55 -6.69
C ASN A 137 -5.33 -5.65 -6.69
N CYS A 138 -5.22 -6.65 -5.81
CA CYS A 138 -6.22 -7.70 -5.69
C CYS A 138 -7.57 -7.15 -5.18
N ILE A 139 -7.53 -6.23 -4.21
CA ILE A 139 -8.73 -5.68 -3.57
C ILE A 139 -9.39 -4.58 -4.41
N ASN A 140 -8.59 -3.65 -4.97
CA ASN A 140 -9.11 -2.47 -5.66
C ASN A 140 -9.13 -2.64 -7.19
N GLY A 141 -8.60 -3.77 -7.70
CA GLY A 141 -8.37 -4.01 -9.12
C GLY A 141 -7.07 -3.37 -9.61
N LEU A 142 -6.57 -3.88 -10.74
CA LEU A 142 -5.49 -3.24 -11.48
C LEU A 142 -6.03 -1.95 -12.11
N SER A 143 -5.70 -0.79 -11.53
CA SER A 143 -5.97 0.51 -12.14
C SER A 143 -4.66 1.14 -12.61
N PRO A 144 -4.27 0.95 -13.89
CA PRO A 144 -3.09 1.60 -14.48
C PRO A 144 -3.14 3.13 -14.40
N PHE A 145 -4.34 3.70 -14.28
CA PHE A 145 -4.59 5.14 -14.27
C PHE A 145 -4.58 5.78 -12.88
N SER A 146 -4.79 5.03 -11.79
CA SER A 146 -4.89 5.63 -10.45
C SER A 146 -3.55 6.14 -9.91
N ARG A 147 -2.42 5.58 -10.38
CA ARG A 147 -1.07 5.98 -9.93
C ARG A 147 -0.29 6.79 -10.97
N SER A 148 -0.63 6.65 -12.26
CA SER A 148 0.23 7.09 -13.37
C SER A 148 -0.21 8.39 -14.04
N CYS A 149 -1.34 8.98 -13.66
CA CYS A 149 -1.81 10.24 -14.23
C CYS A 149 -1.84 11.33 -13.16
N PRO A 150 -0.91 12.30 -13.21
CA PRO A 150 -1.13 13.58 -12.55
C PRO A 150 -2.34 14.22 -13.23
N ARG A 151 -3.55 14.04 -12.68
CA ARG A 151 -4.66 14.92 -13.01
C ARG A 151 -4.24 16.31 -12.55
N GLU A 152 -4.00 17.21 -13.49
CA GLU A 152 -3.93 18.66 -13.24
C GLU A 152 -3.05 19.06 -12.03
N GLY A 153 -1.77 18.67 -12.04
CA GLY A 153 -0.81 19.11 -11.02
C GLY A 153 -1.02 18.51 -9.62
N VAL A 154 -1.94 17.56 -9.45
CA VAL A 154 -2.13 16.83 -8.19
C VAL A 154 -1.26 15.58 -8.19
N ILE A 155 -0.43 15.45 -7.15
CA ILE A 155 0.37 14.25 -6.91
C ILE A 155 -0.57 13.16 -6.36
N SER A 156 -0.78 12.10 -7.14
CA SER A 156 -1.58 10.92 -6.77
C SER A 156 -0.78 9.85 -5.99
N GLU A 157 0.53 10.08 -5.79
CA GLU A 157 1.38 9.14 -5.07
C GLU A 157 1.06 9.16 -3.56
N PRO A 158 0.79 8.01 -2.92
CA PRO A 158 0.56 7.95 -1.48
C PRO A 158 1.81 8.35 -0.70
N CYS A 159 1.61 8.86 0.51
CA CYS A 159 2.72 9.15 1.39
C CYS A 159 3.51 7.88 1.71
N ALA A 160 4.83 7.90 1.49
CA ALA A 160 5.73 6.77 1.74
C ALA A 160 5.91 6.39 3.23
N THR A 161 5.12 6.95 4.15
CA THR A 161 5.20 6.71 5.60
C THR A 161 3.87 6.30 6.19
N CYS A 162 2.79 7.04 5.90
CA CYS A 162 1.46 6.76 6.41
C CYS A 162 0.49 6.21 5.36
N SER A 163 0.89 6.18 4.09
CA SER A 163 0.06 5.78 2.95
C SER A 163 -1.17 6.66 2.69
N ASP A 164 -1.30 7.81 3.36
CA ASP A 164 -2.33 8.80 3.03
C ASP A 164 -2.06 9.39 1.64
N MET A 165 -3.12 9.56 0.85
CA MET A 165 -3.06 10.13 -0.49
C MET A 165 -3.93 11.38 -0.60
N ALA A 166 -3.58 12.27 -1.52
CA ALA A 166 -4.39 13.43 -1.84
C ALA A 166 -5.78 12.99 -2.32
N GLY A 167 -6.84 13.56 -1.74
CA GLY A 167 -8.23 13.30 -2.15
C GLY A 167 -9.07 12.40 -1.21
N TYR A 168 -8.48 11.65 -0.28
CA TYR A 168 -9.27 10.96 0.78
C TYR A 168 -9.79 11.94 1.85
N SER A 169 -9.11 13.07 2.02
CA SER A 169 -9.52 14.17 2.88
C SER A 169 -9.05 15.48 2.24
N ALA A 170 -9.90 16.50 2.26
CA ALA A 170 -9.62 17.82 1.66
C ALA A 170 -8.35 18.50 2.22
N ALA A 171 -7.81 18.01 3.34
CA ALA A 171 -6.68 18.60 4.04
C ALA A 171 -5.31 17.96 3.70
N VAL A 172 -5.25 16.86 2.95
CA VAL A 172 -3.97 16.15 2.71
C VAL A 172 -3.40 16.53 1.35
N SER A 173 -2.29 17.27 1.36
CA SER A 173 -1.43 17.49 0.19
C SER A 173 -0.11 16.76 0.40
N VAL A 174 0.32 16.00 -0.61
CA VAL A 174 1.61 15.32 -0.61
C VAL A 174 2.61 16.09 -1.47
N LYS A 175 3.88 16.04 -1.10
CA LYS A 175 4.99 16.66 -1.84
C LYS A 175 6.06 15.61 -2.12
N TRP A 176 6.59 15.62 -3.34
CA TRP A 176 7.74 14.78 -3.70
C TRP A 176 8.96 15.12 -2.85
N CYS A 177 9.78 14.11 -2.57
CA CYS A 177 11.12 14.30 -2.03
C CYS A 177 11.94 15.14 -3.02
N SER A 178 12.37 16.32 -2.59
CA SER A 178 13.05 17.32 -3.44
C SER A 178 14.39 16.86 -4.02
N ARG A 179 14.90 15.69 -3.62
CA ARG A 179 16.17 15.14 -4.09
C ARG A 179 15.98 14.03 -5.12
N CYS A 180 15.18 13.01 -4.81
CA CYS A 180 15.01 11.85 -5.70
C CYS A 180 13.76 11.90 -6.58
N HIS A 181 12.74 12.69 -6.21
CA HIS A 181 11.43 12.74 -6.87
C HIS A 181 10.68 11.39 -7.01
N GLU A 182 11.15 10.32 -6.37
CA GLU A 182 10.53 8.98 -6.42
C GLU A 182 9.58 8.66 -5.25
N VAL A 183 9.63 9.42 -4.16
CA VAL A 183 8.75 9.19 -3.00
C VAL A 183 8.09 10.49 -2.56
N ALA A 184 6.84 10.41 -2.10
CA ALA A 184 6.08 11.57 -1.64
C ALA A 184 5.78 11.52 -0.13
N TYR A 185 5.62 12.68 0.48
CA TYR A 185 5.29 12.82 1.91
C TYR A 185 4.16 13.83 2.11
N CYS A 186 3.21 13.52 2.99
CA CYS A 186 2.14 14.45 3.37
C CYS A 186 2.59 15.51 4.38
N SER A 187 3.73 15.31 5.05
CA SER A 187 4.24 16.21 6.08
C SER A 187 5.73 16.02 6.34
N VAL A 188 6.36 17.05 6.93
CA VAL A 188 7.75 16.97 7.42
C VAL A 188 7.90 15.89 8.50
N ALA A 189 6.86 15.65 9.30
CA ALA A 189 6.87 14.60 10.31
C ALA A 189 6.98 13.20 9.68
N CYS A 190 6.20 12.92 8.63
CA CYS A 190 6.31 11.66 7.87
C CYS A 190 7.67 11.52 7.20
N GLN A 191 8.18 12.59 6.57
CA GLN A 191 9.51 12.59 5.97
C GLN A 191 10.59 12.26 7.01
N LYS A 192 10.61 12.92 8.17
CA LYS A 192 11.57 12.65 9.26
C LYS A 192 11.46 11.22 9.77
N MET A 193 10.25 10.68 9.89
CA MET A 193 10.01 9.33 10.36
C MET A 193 10.53 8.26 9.38
N HIS A 194 10.50 8.51 8.07
CA HIS A 194 11.04 7.60 7.06
C HIS A 194 12.53 7.87 6.75
N TRP A 195 13.05 9.07 7.03
CA TRP A 195 14.40 9.51 6.65
C TRP A 195 15.52 8.58 7.13
N PHE A 196 15.38 7.94 8.29
CA PHE A 196 16.39 7.03 8.85
C PHE A 196 16.81 5.93 7.87
N THR A 197 15.88 5.43 7.04
CA THR A 197 16.15 4.46 5.98
C THR A 197 16.27 5.12 4.62
N HIS A 198 15.39 6.09 4.29
CA HIS A 198 15.34 6.69 2.96
C HIS A 198 16.64 7.39 2.58
N LYS A 199 17.36 8.00 3.54
CA LYS A 199 18.65 8.68 3.27
C LYS A 199 19.68 7.80 2.56
N LYS A 200 19.67 6.48 2.83
CA LYS A 200 20.57 5.49 2.19
C LYS A 200 20.17 5.27 0.73
N TYR A 201 18.87 5.16 0.47
CA TYR A 201 18.32 4.79 -0.84
C TYR A 201 18.00 6.00 -1.74
N CYS A 202 17.89 7.20 -1.18
CA CYS A 202 17.56 8.42 -1.89
C CYS A 202 18.48 8.69 -3.10
N PRO A 203 19.82 8.52 -3.02
CA PRO A 203 20.69 8.68 -4.19
C PRO A 203 20.45 7.62 -5.27
N ILE A 204 20.15 6.37 -4.88
CA ILE A 204 19.88 5.27 -5.81
C ILE A 204 18.59 5.54 -6.58
N LEU A 205 17.55 5.97 -5.85
CA LEU A 205 16.27 6.37 -6.43
C LEU A 205 16.41 7.59 -7.35
N GLN A 206 17.25 8.56 -6.98
CA GLN A 206 17.53 9.73 -7.81
C GLN A 206 18.17 9.33 -9.15
N GLU A 207 19.10 8.38 -9.14
CA GLU A 207 19.74 7.88 -10.35
C GLU A 207 18.75 7.11 -11.24
N HIS A 208 17.91 6.27 -10.63
CA HIS A 208 16.82 5.59 -11.32
C HIS A 208 15.84 6.57 -12.00
N HIS A 209 15.41 7.61 -11.29
CA HIS A 209 14.52 8.64 -11.84
C HIS A 209 15.13 9.30 -13.09
N LYS A 210 16.43 9.61 -13.03
CA LYS A 210 17.15 10.22 -14.16
C LYS A 210 17.22 9.27 -15.35
N SER A 211 17.64 8.03 -15.14
CA SER A 211 17.76 7.05 -16.23
C SER A 211 16.41 6.77 -16.90
N VAL A 212 15.32 6.70 -16.13
CA VAL A 212 13.96 6.58 -16.68
C VAL A 212 13.56 7.85 -17.46
N SER A 213 13.86 9.04 -16.94
CA SER A 213 13.53 10.29 -17.65
C SER A 213 14.32 10.50 -18.95
N GLU A 214 15.57 10.05 -18.98
CA GLU A 214 16.44 10.12 -20.15
C GLU A 214 16.08 9.06 -21.20
N SER A 215 15.72 7.84 -20.77
CA SER A 215 15.23 6.78 -21.66
C SER A 215 13.80 7.00 -22.15
N GLY A 216 13.00 7.80 -21.43
CA GLY A 216 11.64 8.21 -21.81
C GLY A 216 11.56 9.31 -22.86
N ALA A 217 12.68 9.92 -23.26
CA ALA A 217 12.72 10.88 -24.36
C ALA A 217 12.66 10.16 -25.72
N LYS A 218 11.42 9.90 -26.18
CA LYS A 218 10.92 9.56 -27.53
C LYS A 218 9.95 8.37 -27.50
N LYS A 219 8.74 8.61 -27.00
CA LYS A 219 7.57 8.07 -27.70
C LYS A 219 6.94 9.26 -28.39
N ASP A 220 7.32 9.48 -29.64
CA ASP A 220 6.64 10.45 -30.48
C ASP A 220 5.14 10.17 -30.37
N LYS A 221 4.36 11.22 -30.10
CA LYS A 221 2.91 11.15 -30.16
C LYS A 221 2.59 10.61 -31.56
N PRO A 222 1.81 9.52 -31.71
CA PRO A 222 1.55 8.95 -33.03
C PRO A 222 1.07 10.09 -33.93
N SER A 223 1.71 10.22 -35.08
CA SER A 223 1.40 11.26 -36.06
C SER A 223 -0.08 11.18 -36.43
N SER A 224 -0.66 12.29 -36.89
CA SER A 224 -2.06 12.31 -37.33
C SER A 224 -2.37 11.25 -38.39
N GLU A 225 -1.37 10.89 -39.20
CA GLU A 225 -1.46 9.84 -40.23
C GLU A 225 -1.47 8.42 -39.65
N GLU A 226 -0.73 8.17 -38.58
CA GLU A 226 -0.78 6.88 -37.88
C GLU A 226 -2.11 6.70 -37.16
N ILE A 227 -2.65 7.77 -36.57
CA ILE A 227 -3.96 7.76 -35.93
C ILE A 227 -5.07 7.50 -36.96
N SER A 228 -5.02 8.12 -38.14
CA SER A 228 -6.03 7.91 -39.18
C SER A 228 -6.01 6.49 -39.74
N LYS A 229 -4.82 5.91 -39.97
CA LYS A 229 -4.68 4.52 -40.43
C LYS A 229 -5.26 3.51 -39.43
N ILE A 230 -4.99 3.71 -38.14
CA ILE A 230 -5.55 2.85 -37.09
C ILE A 230 -7.08 2.99 -37.04
N GLN A 231 -7.62 4.21 -37.22
CA GLN A 231 -9.07 4.42 -37.27
C GLN A 231 -9.73 3.74 -38.47
N GLU A 232 -9.07 3.75 -39.63
CA GLU A 232 -9.54 3.04 -40.83
C GLU A 232 -9.52 1.52 -40.62
N GLU A 233 -8.42 0.95 -40.13
CA GLU A 233 -8.29 -0.49 -39.85
C GLU A 233 -9.34 -0.98 -38.82
N VAL A 234 -9.58 -0.21 -37.76
CA VAL A 234 -10.62 -0.53 -36.77
C VAL A 234 -12.01 -0.48 -37.39
N THR A 235 -12.26 0.49 -38.27
CA THR A 235 -13.55 0.63 -38.96
C THR A 235 -13.80 -0.54 -39.90
N GLU A 236 -12.79 -0.94 -40.68
CA GLU A 236 -12.87 -2.10 -41.56
C GLU A 236 -13.10 -3.40 -40.79
N PHE A 237 -12.39 -3.61 -39.67
CA PHE A 237 -12.57 -4.79 -38.83
C PHE A 237 -13.99 -4.88 -38.24
N LEU A 238 -14.52 -3.76 -37.74
CA LEU A 238 -15.89 -3.70 -37.22
C LEU A 238 -16.94 -3.93 -38.33
N GLN A 239 -16.65 -3.50 -39.55
CA GLN A 239 -17.52 -3.73 -40.69
C GLN A 239 -17.48 -5.20 -41.15
N GLN A 240 -16.32 -5.84 -41.12
CA GLN A 240 -16.16 -7.27 -41.38
C GLN A 240 -16.86 -8.14 -40.33
N GLN A 241 -16.79 -7.78 -39.04
CA GLN A 241 -17.53 -8.51 -38.00
C GLN A 241 -19.06 -8.39 -38.14
N LYS A 242 -19.56 -7.24 -38.60
CA LYS A 242 -20.99 -7.07 -38.91
C LYS A 242 -21.45 -7.88 -40.12
N LEU A 243 -20.56 -8.12 -41.09
CA LEU A 243 -20.84 -8.93 -42.27
C LEU A 243 -20.76 -10.45 -41.99
N HIS A 244 -19.98 -10.86 -40.98
CA HIS A 244 -19.81 -12.26 -40.56
C HIS A 244 -20.65 -12.64 -39.33
N GLY A 245 -21.70 -11.86 -39.01
CA GLY A 245 -22.66 -12.21 -37.96
C GLY A 245 -23.40 -13.51 -38.25
N VAL A 246 -22.84 -14.61 -37.73
CA VAL A 246 -23.55 -15.77 -37.19
C VAL A 246 -23.68 -15.57 -35.69
#